data_AF-A0A645EEH1-F1
#
_entry.id   AF-A0A645EEH1-F1
#
_cell.length_a   1.000
_cell.length_b   1.000
_cell.length_c   1.000
_cell.angle_alpha   90.00
_cell.angle_beta   90.00
_cell.angle_gamma   90.00
#
_symmetry.space_group_name_H-M   'P 1'
#
loop_
_entity.id
_entity.type
_entity.pdbx_description
1 polymer ?
#
loop_
_entity_poly.entity_id
_entity_poly.type
_entity_poly.pdbx_seq_one_letter_code
_entity_poly.pdbx_strand_id
1 'polypeptide(L)'
;MDLAAEPVSRTMHEVMTLTENTSKHLILDPEADKTPYYFELNKAFYGGNEEEARKKSLFTLGGCPTSPLELDYTICEMALQATKYDMPMMVLSMAMSAASSPVYLAGTLVTHNAEVLAGLVITQLFKPGHPTFYGSSTTAFDIKGGTAPVGSPELGMISAGVAKLAQYYGLPCVVAGS
;
A
#
# COMPACT_ATOMS: atom_id res chain seq x y z
N MET A 1 11.52 1.21 -29.42
CA MET A 1 12.49 1.80 -28.47
C MET A 1 12.35 0.97 -27.20
N ASP A 2 13.39 0.23 -26.82
CA ASP A 2 13.34 -0.73 -25.71
C ASP A 2 13.52 0.03 -24.39
N LEU A 3 12.40 0.35 -23.75
CA LEU A 3 12.34 1.12 -22.50
C LEU A 3 12.93 0.37 -21.29
N ALA A 4 13.29 -0.92 -21.45
CA ALA A 4 13.85 -1.72 -20.35
C ALA A 4 15.36 -1.48 -20.13
N ALA A 5 16.08 -0.90 -21.09
CA ALA A 5 17.53 -0.75 -21.06
C ALA A 5 18.02 0.69 -20.80
N GLU A 6 17.11 1.66 -20.82
CA GLU A 6 17.43 3.06 -20.57
C GLU A 6 17.35 3.33 -19.04
N PRO A 7 18.20 4.17 -18.43
CA PRO A 7 18.16 4.51 -17.00
C PRO A 7 16.96 5.42 -16.69
N VAL A 8 15.79 5.04 -17.15
CA VAL A 8 14.52 5.71 -16.95
C VAL A 8 13.88 5.04 -15.75
N SER A 9 13.51 5.83 -14.74
CA SER A 9 12.79 5.29 -13.57
C SER A 9 11.48 4.66 -14.06
N ARG A 10 11.40 3.32 -13.99
CA ARG A 10 10.22 2.53 -14.36
C ARG A 10 8.96 3.12 -13.75
N THR A 11 9.03 3.44 -12.46
CA THR A 11 7.91 3.93 -11.67
C THR A 11 7.48 5.34 -12.10
N MET A 12 8.41 6.22 -12.47
CA MET A 12 8.04 7.52 -13.03
C MET A 12 7.36 7.40 -14.40
N HIS A 13 7.82 6.48 -15.25
CA HIS A 13 7.17 6.22 -16.54
C HIS A 13 5.77 5.62 -16.37
N GLU A 14 5.61 4.70 -15.42
CA GLU A 14 4.33 4.11 -15.04
C GLU A 14 3.34 5.18 -14.58
N VAL A 15 3.72 6.04 -13.63
CA VAL A 15 2.86 7.12 -13.12
C VAL A 15 2.49 8.10 -14.22
N MET A 16 3.45 8.51 -15.07
CA MET A 16 3.17 9.41 -16.18
C MET A 16 2.15 8.79 -17.14
N THR A 17 2.37 7.54 -17.54
CA THR A 17 1.48 6.81 -18.45
C THR A 17 0.07 6.71 -17.88
N LEU A 18 -0.07 6.40 -16.58
CA LEU A 18 -1.37 6.36 -15.93
C LEU A 18 -2.05 7.74 -15.98
N THR A 19 -1.35 8.81 -15.58
CA THR A 19 -1.92 10.16 -15.53
C THR A 19 -2.32 10.73 -16.89
N GLU A 20 -1.64 10.36 -17.98
CA GLU A 20 -2.00 10.77 -19.34
C GLU A 20 -3.26 10.07 -19.85
N ASN A 21 -3.57 8.89 -19.32
CA ASN A 21 -4.62 8.02 -19.83
C ASN A 21 -5.85 7.93 -18.92
N THR A 22 -5.79 8.45 -17.69
CA THR A 22 -6.94 8.48 -16.78
C THR A 22 -6.94 9.71 -15.89
N SER A 23 -8.14 10.22 -15.63
CA SER A 23 -8.41 11.25 -14.61
C SER A 23 -8.94 10.66 -13.30
N LYS A 24 -9.01 9.33 -13.21
CA LYS A 24 -9.43 8.63 -11.98
C LYS A 24 -8.30 8.61 -10.96
N HIS A 25 -8.67 8.48 -9.68
CA HIS A 25 -7.75 8.26 -8.57
C HIS A 25 -6.86 7.03 -8.81
N LEU A 26 -5.59 7.13 -8.40
CA LEU A 26 -4.59 6.09 -8.60
C LEU A 26 -3.95 5.69 -7.27
N ILE A 27 -3.85 4.38 -7.02
CA ILE A 27 -3.02 3.83 -5.95
C ILE A 27 -1.71 3.40 -6.62
N LEU A 28 -0.61 3.97 -6.16
CA LEU A 28 0.71 3.76 -6.75
C LEU A 28 1.46 2.66 -6.00
N ASP A 29 2.29 1.92 -6.73
CA ASP A 29 3.41 1.13 -6.20
C ASP A 29 4.65 2.04 -6.22
N PRO A 30 4.92 2.82 -5.16
CA PRO A 30 5.78 4.00 -5.26
C PRO A 30 7.20 3.68 -4.79
N GLU A 31 8.16 4.43 -5.34
CA GLU A 31 9.50 4.55 -4.75
C GLU A 31 9.52 5.80 -3.85
N ALA A 32 9.94 5.65 -2.60
CA ALA A 32 9.82 6.74 -1.61
C ALA A 32 10.61 7.99 -2.02
N ASP A 33 11.81 7.81 -2.59
CA ASP A 33 12.67 8.90 -3.09
C ASP A 33 12.07 9.64 -4.29
N LYS A 34 11.11 9.03 -5.00
CA LYS A 34 10.41 9.63 -6.14
C LYS A 34 9.15 10.40 -5.76
N THR A 35 8.70 10.32 -4.51
CA THR A 35 7.51 11.05 -4.01
C THR A 35 7.49 12.54 -4.35
N PRO A 36 8.61 13.30 -4.29
CA PRO A 36 8.61 14.69 -4.72
C PRO A 36 8.13 14.87 -6.17
N TYR A 37 8.52 13.97 -7.08
CA TYR A 37 8.11 14.02 -8.48
C TYR A 37 6.65 13.61 -8.67
N TYR A 38 6.16 12.61 -7.91
CA TYR A 38 4.73 12.30 -7.89
C TYR A 38 3.93 13.52 -7.44
N PHE A 39 4.43 14.29 -6.46
CA PHE A 39 3.75 15.50 -6.03
C PHE A 39 3.74 16.60 -7.09
N GLU A 40 4.83 16.76 -7.86
CA GLU A 40 4.84 17.67 -9.00
C GLU A 40 3.80 17.28 -10.07
N LEU A 41 3.66 15.98 -10.37
CA LEU A 41 2.62 15.49 -11.29
C LEU A 41 1.20 15.75 -10.74
N ASN A 42 0.99 15.51 -9.44
CA ASN A 42 -0.27 15.81 -8.77
C ASN A 42 -0.60 17.31 -8.85
N LYS A 43 0.38 18.19 -8.64
CA LYS A 43 0.22 19.64 -8.82
C LYS A 43 -0.11 20.00 -10.26
N ALA A 44 0.59 19.41 -11.22
CA ALA A 44 0.35 19.65 -12.64
C ALA A 44 -1.08 19.24 -13.06
N PHE A 45 -1.59 18.13 -12.54
CA PHE A 45 -2.98 17.70 -12.74
C PHE A 45 -3.99 18.76 -12.28
N TYR A 46 -3.72 19.45 -11.18
CA TYR A 46 -4.52 20.57 -10.68
C TYR A 46 -4.13 21.94 -11.28
N GLY A 47 -3.49 21.97 -12.45
CA GLY A 47 -3.12 23.21 -13.14
C GLY A 47 -2.06 24.04 -12.40
N GLY A 48 -1.24 23.39 -11.58
CA GLY A 48 -0.22 24.03 -10.73
C GLY A 48 -0.74 24.49 -9.36
N ASN A 49 -2.00 24.23 -9.02
CA ASN A 49 -2.56 24.60 -7.72
C ASN A 49 -2.10 23.62 -6.63
N GLU A 50 -1.11 24.04 -5.83
CA GLU A 50 -0.57 23.25 -4.73
C GLU A 50 -1.60 23.00 -3.61
N GLU A 51 -2.46 23.96 -3.30
CA GLU A 51 -3.45 23.83 -2.23
C GLU A 51 -4.46 22.72 -2.56
N GLU A 52 -4.99 22.71 -3.78
CA GLU A 52 -5.88 21.63 -4.24
C GLU A 52 -5.15 20.29 -4.32
N ALA A 53 -3.89 20.27 -4.80
CA ALA A 53 -3.10 19.06 -4.88
C ALA A 53 -2.86 18.40 -3.51
N ARG A 54 -2.66 19.19 -2.46
CA ARG A 54 -2.55 18.70 -1.07
C ARG A 54 -3.90 18.26 -0.50
N LYS A 55 -4.96 19.01 -0.75
CA LYS A 55 -6.30 18.71 -0.21
C LYS A 55 -6.95 17.49 -0.84
N LYS A 56 -6.70 17.25 -2.12
CA LYS A 56 -7.35 16.22 -2.93
C LYS A 56 -6.31 15.49 -3.77
N SER A 57 -5.33 14.83 -3.13
CA SER A 57 -4.31 14.14 -3.91
C SER A 57 -4.92 13.12 -4.89
N LEU A 58 -4.47 13.16 -6.15
CA LEU A 58 -4.80 12.17 -7.17
C LEU A 58 -4.21 10.77 -6.85
N PHE A 59 -3.20 10.74 -5.99
CA PHE A 59 -2.41 9.56 -5.70
C PHE A 59 -2.60 9.11 -4.25
N THR A 60 -2.69 7.80 -4.05
CA THR A 60 -2.46 7.16 -2.75
C THR A 60 -1.15 6.39 -2.85
N LEU A 61 -0.27 6.57 -1.87
CA LEU A 61 0.99 5.84 -1.81
C LEU A 61 0.77 4.53 -1.06
N GLY A 62 1.16 3.41 -1.68
CA GLY A 62 1.18 2.10 -1.04
C GLY A 62 2.52 1.83 -0.37
N GLY A 63 2.50 1.14 0.76
CA GLY A 63 3.70 0.58 1.36
C GLY A 63 3.39 -0.72 2.10
N CYS A 64 4.33 -1.66 2.04
CA CYS A 64 4.19 -2.96 2.65
C CYS A 64 5.25 -3.14 3.75
N PRO A 65 4.88 -3.57 4.97
CA PRO A 65 5.84 -4.14 5.90
C PRO A 65 6.36 -5.48 5.37
N THR A 66 7.52 -5.89 5.85
CA THR A 66 8.13 -7.18 5.53
C THR A 66 7.65 -8.22 6.53
N SER A 67 6.83 -9.17 6.07
CA SER A 67 6.35 -10.24 6.95
C SER A 67 7.42 -11.32 7.16
N PRO A 68 7.58 -11.88 8.37
CA PRO A 68 6.79 -11.60 9.57
C PRO A 68 7.32 -10.42 10.42
N LEU A 69 6.42 -9.47 10.72
CA LEU A 69 6.56 -8.46 11.78
C LEU A 69 7.76 -7.49 11.64
N GLU A 70 8.23 -7.21 10.43
CA GLU A 70 9.29 -6.24 10.18
C GLU A 70 8.74 -4.96 9.55
N LEU A 71 8.89 -3.85 10.28
CA LEU A 71 8.65 -2.51 9.75
C LEU A 71 9.99 -1.97 9.22
N ASP A 72 10.30 -2.30 7.97
CA ASP A 72 11.58 -1.95 7.35
C ASP A 72 11.73 -0.45 7.04
N TYR A 73 12.92 -0.06 6.57
CA TYR A 73 13.22 1.32 6.21
C TYR A 73 12.29 1.85 5.11
N THR A 74 11.94 1.01 4.14
CA THR A 74 11.14 1.40 2.97
C THR A 74 9.74 1.85 3.37
N ILE A 75 9.04 1.08 4.23
CA ILE A 75 7.71 1.46 4.70
C ILE A 75 7.75 2.70 5.61
N CYS A 76 8.78 2.82 6.45
CA CYS A 76 8.97 3.98 7.31
C CYS A 76 9.19 5.25 6.48
N GLU A 77 10.06 5.17 5.46
CA GLU A 77 10.34 6.28 4.56
C GLU A 77 9.10 6.62 3.72
N MET A 78 8.37 5.64 3.21
CA MET A 78 7.14 5.87 2.47
C MET A 78 6.10 6.61 3.31
N ALA A 79 5.89 6.20 4.58
CA ALA A 79 4.97 6.88 5.50
C ALA A 79 5.40 8.34 5.76
N LEU A 80 6.71 8.59 5.91
CA LEU A 80 7.25 9.94 6.05
C LEU A 80 7.00 10.79 4.79
N GLN A 81 7.23 10.23 3.60
CA GLN A 81 7.04 10.96 2.35
C GLN A 81 5.55 11.23 2.08
N ALA A 82 4.68 10.24 2.29
CA ALA A 82 3.23 10.38 2.16
C ALA A 82 2.69 11.52 3.03
N THR A 83 3.12 11.58 4.29
CA THR A 83 2.70 12.63 5.24
C THR A 83 3.27 14.01 4.89
N LYS A 84 4.51 14.08 4.39
CA LYS A 84 5.16 15.31 3.93
C LYS A 84 4.47 15.94 2.71
N TYR A 85 3.95 15.11 1.81
CA TYR A 85 3.32 15.54 0.55
C TYR A 85 1.79 15.48 0.56
N ASP A 86 1.17 15.26 1.72
CA ASP A 86 -0.30 15.19 1.88
C ASP A 86 -0.97 14.12 0.99
N MET A 87 -0.24 13.06 0.64
CA MET A 87 -0.79 11.94 -0.12
C MET A 87 -1.30 10.87 0.84
N PRO A 88 -2.55 10.38 0.71
CA PRO A 88 -3.04 9.29 1.53
C PRO A 88 -2.10 8.08 1.50
N MET A 89 -1.95 7.41 2.64
CA MET A 89 -1.05 6.28 2.81
C MET A 89 -1.83 4.97 2.97
N MET A 90 -1.52 3.97 2.16
CA MET A 90 -2.05 2.62 2.32
C MET A 90 -0.97 1.72 2.92
N VAL A 91 -1.22 1.20 4.12
CA VAL A 91 -0.37 0.20 4.75
C VAL A 91 -0.97 -1.17 4.43
N LEU A 92 -0.23 -1.99 3.70
CA LEU A 92 -0.73 -3.26 3.18
C LEU A 92 0.17 -4.42 3.60
N SER A 93 -0.33 -5.31 4.46
CA SER A 93 0.39 -6.52 4.83
C SER A 93 0.14 -7.68 3.84
N MET A 94 1.20 -8.41 3.54
CA MET A 94 1.23 -9.55 2.62
C MET A 94 1.70 -10.83 3.33
N ALA A 95 1.26 -11.01 4.57
CA ALA A 95 1.61 -12.20 5.33
C ALA A 95 1.07 -13.46 4.65
N MET A 96 1.88 -14.52 4.61
CA MET A 96 1.52 -15.75 3.91
C MET A 96 1.45 -16.90 4.92
N SER A 97 0.25 -17.47 5.06
CA SER A 97 -0.01 -18.57 5.99
C SER A 97 0.91 -19.74 5.67
N ALA A 98 1.55 -20.31 6.70
CA ALA A 98 2.54 -21.39 6.59
C ALA A 98 3.89 -21.02 5.94
N ALA A 99 4.15 -19.74 5.66
CA ALA A 99 5.43 -19.27 5.15
C ALA A 99 5.95 -18.06 5.96
N SER A 100 5.46 -16.85 5.67
CA SER A 100 5.83 -15.61 6.38
C SER A 100 4.88 -15.29 7.54
N SER A 101 4.10 -16.27 8.00
CA SER A 101 3.22 -16.21 9.17
C SER A 101 2.85 -17.62 9.63
N PRO A 102 2.20 -17.80 10.80
CA PRO A 102 1.77 -19.12 11.27
C PRO A 102 0.93 -19.89 10.23
N VAL A 103 0.90 -21.22 10.34
CA VAL A 103 0.09 -22.08 9.44
C VAL A 103 -1.43 -21.86 9.62
N TYR A 104 -1.85 -21.42 10.80
CA TYR A 104 -3.26 -21.20 11.12
C TYR A 104 -3.70 -19.81 10.67
N LEU A 105 -4.81 -19.72 9.92
CA LEU A 105 -5.35 -18.46 9.41
C LEU A 105 -5.61 -17.41 10.49
N ALA A 106 -6.07 -17.83 11.68
CA ALA A 106 -6.25 -16.91 12.80
C ALA A 106 -4.93 -16.32 13.29
N GLY A 107 -3.86 -17.12 13.32
CA GLY A 107 -2.52 -16.64 13.63
C GLY A 107 -1.98 -15.69 12.55
N THR A 108 -2.23 -16.00 11.28
CA THR A 108 -1.93 -15.10 10.16
C THR A 108 -2.66 -13.77 10.26
N LEU A 109 -3.95 -13.77 10.64
CA LEU A 109 -4.70 -12.53 10.88
C LEU A 109 -4.11 -11.70 12.02
N VAL A 110 -3.59 -12.33 13.08
CA VAL A 110 -2.90 -11.63 14.17
C VAL A 110 -1.62 -10.97 13.66
N THR A 111 -0.79 -11.69 12.91
CA THR A 111 0.44 -11.16 12.28
C THR A 111 0.11 -9.98 11.36
N HIS A 112 -0.83 -10.19 10.44
CA HIS A 112 -1.33 -9.17 9.53
C HIS A 112 -1.80 -7.92 10.26
N ASN A 113 -2.62 -8.09 11.30
CA ASN A 113 -3.15 -6.97 12.08
C ASN A 113 -2.05 -6.20 12.81
N ALA A 114 -1.06 -6.89 13.38
CA ALA A 114 0.06 -6.25 14.03
C ALA A 114 0.88 -5.40 13.04
N GLU A 115 1.15 -5.92 11.85
CA GLU A 115 1.89 -5.23 10.79
C GLU A 115 1.17 -3.99 10.29
N VAL A 116 -0.12 -4.10 9.95
CA VAL A 116 -0.90 -2.97 9.45
C VAL A 116 -1.03 -1.89 10.53
N LEU A 117 -1.33 -2.27 11.78
CA LEU A 117 -1.41 -1.31 12.88
C LEU A 117 -0.06 -0.62 13.14
N ALA A 118 1.07 -1.32 13.05
CA ALA A 118 2.39 -0.71 13.20
C ALA A 118 2.65 0.37 12.13
N GLY A 119 2.36 0.06 10.86
CA GLY A 119 2.48 1.06 9.78
C GLY A 119 1.48 2.21 9.91
N LEU A 120 0.28 1.95 10.44
CA LEU A 120 -0.69 3.02 10.72
C LEU A 120 -0.18 3.94 11.83
N VAL A 121 0.31 3.37 12.94
CA VAL A 121 0.85 4.12 14.07
C VAL A 121 2.03 5.00 13.63
N ILE A 122 2.99 4.47 12.86
CA ILE A 122 4.12 5.30 12.40
C ILE A 122 3.65 6.46 11.51
N THR A 123 2.66 6.21 10.64
CA THR A 123 2.07 7.27 9.81
C THR A 123 1.43 8.37 10.68
N GLN A 124 0.68 7.98 11.71
CA GLN A 124 0.05 8.93 12.63
C GLN A 124 1.06 9.66 13.52
N LEU A 125 2.22 9.05 13.83
CA LEU A 125 3.31 9.71 14.54
C LEU A 125 3.96 10.81 13.71
N PHE A 126 4.10 10.61 12.39
CA PHE A 126 4.60 11.67 11.50
C PHE A 126 3.60 12.80 11.32
N LYS A 127 2.31 12.47 11.17
CA LYS A 127 1.24 13.47 11.02
C LYS A 127 -0.09 12.95 11.59
N PRO A 128 -0.50 13.41 12.78
CA PRO A 128 -1.79 13.02 13.35
C PRO A 128 -2.97 13.39 12.45
N GLY A 129 -3.88 12.44 12.24
CA GLY A 129 -5.04 12.62 11.36
C GLY A 129 -4.75 12.43 9.88
N HIS A 130 -3.54 12.00 9.50
CA HIS A 130 -3.22 11.74 8.10
C HIS A 130 -4.12 10.63 7.53
N PRO A 131 -4.70 10.78 6.33
CA PRO A 131 -5.57 9.76 5.75
C PRO A 131 -4.83 8.45 5.50
N THR A 132 -5.34 7.35 6.06
CA THR A 132 -4.73 6.03 5.95
C THR A 132 -5.73 4.92 5.62
N PHE A 133 -5.26 3.91 4.88
CA PHE A 133 -6.02 2.71 4.52
C PHE A 133 -5.46 1.47 5.22
N TYR A 134 -6.37 0.60 5.67
CA TYR A 134 -6.08 -0.72 6.19
C TYR A 134 -6.05 -1.73 5.03
N GLY A 135 -4.86 -2.08 4.55
CA GLY A 135 -4.65 -2.89 3.35
C GLY A 135 -4.28 -4.35 3.62
N SER A 136 -4.71 -5.27 2.75
CA SER A 136 -4.28 -6.67 2.76
C SER A 136 -4.11 -7.27 1.37
N SER A 137 -3.00 -7.99 1.18
CA SER A 137 -2.86 -9.05 0.16
C SER A 137 -2.40 -10.37 0.81
N THR A 138 -2.81 -10.56 2.06
CA THR A 138 -2.46 -11.72 2.88
C THR A 138 -3.18 -12.97 2.35
N THR A 139 -2.44 -14.07 2.19
CA THR A 139 -2.94 -15.32 1.59
C THR A 139 -2.36 -16.56 2.28
N ALA A 140 -2.64 -17.76 1.77
CA ALA A 140 -1.98 -19.00 2.17
C ALA A 140 -0.87 -19.38 1.19
N PHE A 141 0.16 -20.08 1.67
CA PHE A 141 1.20 -20.66 0.83
C PHE A 141 0.77 -22.02 0.30
N ASP A 142 0.82 -22.22 -1.02
CA ASP A 142 0.69 -23.53 -1.61
C ASP A 142 2.02 -24.30 -1.50
N ILE A 143 2.12 -25.18 -0.51
CA ILE A 143 3.33 -25.99 -0.25
C ILE A 143 3.66 -26.90 -1.43
N LYS A 144 2.67 -27.34 -2.21
CA LYS A 144 2.89 -28.27 -3.32
C LYS A 144 3.41 -27.55 -4.55
N GLY A 145 2.81 -26.42 -4.89
CA GLY A 145 3.20 -25.61 -6.05
C GLY A 145 4.30 -24.59 -5.76
N GLY A 146 4.58 -24.29 -4.49
CA GLY A 146 5.49 -23.23 -4.09
C GLY A 146 4.97 -21.83 -4.46
N THR A 147 3.65 -21.63 -4.48
CA THR A 147 3.01 -20.39 -4.96
C THR A 147 2.20 -19.67 -3.88
N ALA A 148 1.82 -18.42 -4.15
CA ALA A 148 0.93 -17.61 -3.33
C ALA A 148 -0.46 -17.52 -4.01
N PRO A 149 -1.33 -18.54 -3.87
CA PRO A 149 -2.62 -18.58 -4.56
C PRO A 149 -3.57 -17.47 -4.09
N VAL A 150 -3.76 -16.45 -4.93
CA VAL A 150 -4.71 -15.34 -4.68
C VAL A 150 -6.19 -15.73 -4.88
N GLY A 151 -6.45 -16.85 -5.56
CA GLY A 151 -7.79 -17.41 -5.73
C GLY A 151 -8.18 -18.46 -4.68
N SER A 152 -7.43 -18.56 -3.58
CA SER A 152 -7.63 -19.60 -2.56
C SER A 152 -8.82 -19.29 -1.64
N PRO A 153 -9.53 -20.32 -1.11
CA PRO A 153 -10.56 -20.11 -0.09
C PRO A 153 -9.99 -19.49 1.19
N GLU A 154 -8.71 -19.75 1.50
CA GLU A 154 -7.97 -19.14 2.59
C GLU A 154 -7.88 -17.62 2.43
N LEU A 155 -7.55 -17.12 1.23
CA LEU A 155 -7.56 -15.69 0.95
C LEU A 155 -8.96 -15.10 1.16
N GLY A 156 -10.01 -15.77 0.68
CA GLY A 156 -11.39 -15.32 0.90
C GLY A 156 -11.77 -15.17 2.37
N MET A 157 -11.38 -16.14 3.21
CA MET A 157 -11.60 -16.08 4.66
C MET A 157 -10.76 -14.99 5.34
N ILE A 158 -9.50 -14.85 4.94
CA ILE A 158 -8.60 -13.80 5.44
C ILE A 158 -9.16 -12.43 5.08
N SER A 159 -9.54 -12.20 3.83
CA SER A 159 -10.13 -10.94 3.35
C SER A 159 -11.41 -10.57 4.14
N ALA A 160 -12.27 -11.54 4.42
CA ALA A 160 -13.45 -11.31 5.26
C ALA A 160 -13.08 -10.92 6.70
N GLY A 161 -12.07 -11.58 7.29
CA GLY A 161 -11.54 -11.24 8.61
C GLY A 161 -10.91 -9.85 8.67
N VAL A 162 -10.11 -9.51 7.65
CA VAL A 162 -9.49 -8.18 7.50
C VAL A 162 -10.55 -7.08 7.40
N ALA A 163 -11.59 -7.28 6.58
CA ALA A 163 -12.68 -6.31 6.49
C ALA A 163 -13.37 -6.08 7.85
N LYS A 164 -13.51 -7.13 8.67
CA LYS A 164 -14.06 -7.01 10.03
C LYS A 164 -13.12 -6.28 10.99
N LEU A 165 -11.82 -6.51 10.91
CA LEU A 165 -10.83 -5.77 11.70
C LEU A 165 -10.81 -4.28 11.33
N ALA A 166 -10.80 -3.96 10.04
CA ALA A 166 -10.84 -2.58 9.58
C ALA A 166 -12.13 -1.86 10.02
N GLN A 167 -13.29 -2.54 9.95
CA GLN A 167 -14.55 -2.03 10.49
C GLN A 167 -14.48 -1.77 11.99
N TYR A 168 -13.82 -2.65 12.76
CA TYR A 168 -13.62 -2.48 14.19
C TYR A 168 -12.79 -1.23 14.52
N TYR A 169 -11.76 -0.93 13.73
CA TYR A 169 -10.96 0.30 13.89
C TYR A 169 -11.59 1.55 13.27
N GLY A 170 -12.71 1.42 12.55
CA GLY A 170 -13.34 2.54 11.83
C GLY A 170 -12.51 3.05 10.66
N LEU A 171 -11.69 2.20 10.04
CA LEU A 171 -10.79 2.55 8.94
C LEU A 171 -11.30 2.07 7.58
N PRO A 172 -11.03 2.81 6.49
CA PRO A 172 -11.27 2.31 5.16
C PRO A 172 -10.34 1.12 4.88
N CYS A 173 -10.87 0.14 4.15
CA CYS A 173 -10.19 -1.14 3.93
C CYS A 173 -10.03 -1.44 2.45
N VAL A 174 -8.88 -2.00 2.10
CA VAL A 174 -8.62 -2.62 0.80
C VAL A 174 -8.16 -4.04 1.05
N VAL A 175 -8.86 -5.01 0.47
CA VAL A 175 -8.49 -6.43 0.52
C VAL A 175 -8.19 -6.91 -0.89
N ALA A 176 -7.46 -8.02 -0.99
CA ALA A 176 -7.24 -8.70 -2.26
C ALA A 176 -8.57 -9.00 -2.97
N GLY A 177 -8.58 -8.80 -4.28
CA GLY A 177 -9.69 -9.13 -5.17
C GLY A 177 -9.42 -10.43 -5.92
N SER A 178 -10.51 -11.09 -6.32
CA SER A 178 -10.53 -12.28 -7.19
C SER A 178 -11.16 -11.93 -8.53
#